data_AF-A0A1F1V086-F1
#
_entry.id   AF-A0A1F1V086-F1
#
_cell.length_a   1.000
_cell.length_b   1.000
_cell.length_c   1.000
_cell.angle_alpha   90.00
_cell.angle_beta   90.00
_cell.angle_gamma   90.00
#
_symmetry.space_group_name_H-M   'P 1'
#
loop_
_entity.id
_entity.type
_entity.pdbx_description
1 polymer ?
#
loop_
_entity_poly.entity_id
_entity_poly.type
_entity_poly.pdbx_seq_one_letter_code
_entity_poly.pdbx_strand_id
1 'polypeptide(L)'
;MNADVHSSYFLADSYGSRLEKIDEESRALLAEYQTLQPPLVSPDMDVTNLRGTAFPRSSVERIRDSSLSEEERQKAVTYLLGCWYIDQVDGVWDFVPMLVDRPALYLSFGLGVRTENGSMLIIAESARELVEGGDLAFSEAFYASNVKVERRLAEERSRSEEARA
;
A
#
# COMPACT_ATOMS: atom_id res chain seq x y z
N MET A 1 10.18 -26.30 -30.68
CA MET A 1 10.40 -25.66 -29.37
C MET A 1 9.29 -24.64 -29.20
N ASN A 2 8.29 -24.94 -28.37
CA ASN A 2 7.18 -24.05 -28.05
C ASN A 2 6.83 -24.28 -26.58
N ALA A 3 7.36 -23.43 -25.72
CA ALA A 3 7.03 -23.40 -24.31
C ALA A 3 7.23 -21.97 -23.83
N ASP A 4 6.31 -21.06 -24.16
CA ASP A 4 6.39 -19.68 -23.63
C ASP A 4 5.10 -18.86 -23.68
N VAL A 5 3.93 -19.49 -23.58
CA VAL A 5 2.65 -18.75 -23.49
C VAL A 5 1.80 -19.16 -22.28
N HIS A 6 2.14 -20.25 -21.59
CA HIS A 6 1.37 -20.76 -20.44
C HIS A 6 1.94 -20.39 -19.06
N SER A 7 3.14 -19.79 -18.99
CA SER A 7 3.81 -19.53 -17.70
C SER A 7 3.34 -18.24 -17.01
N SER A 8 2.71 -17.29 -17.71
CA SER A 8 2.27 -16.02 -17.12
C SER A 8 0.95 -16.14 -16.36
N TYR A 9 0.02 -16.96 -16.84
CA TYR A 9 -1.28 -17.18 -16.18
C TYR A 9 -1.16 -18.01 -14.89
N PHE A 10 -0.19 -18.94 -14.82
CA PHE A 10 -0.03 -19.82 -13.67
C PHE A 10 0.53 -19.11 -12.42
N LEU A 11 1.25 -18.00 -12.60
CA LEU A 11 1.78 -17.20 -11.50
C LEU A 11 0.72 -16.25 -10.92
N ALA A 12 -0.13 -15.65 -11.76
CA ALA A 12 -1.16 -14.70 -11.35
C ALA A 12 -2.18 -15.32 -10.35
N ASP A 13 -2.64 -16.55 -10.60
CA ASP A 13 -3.58 -17.25 -9.72
C ASP A 13 -2.95 -17.66 -8.36
N SER A 14 -1.62 -17.76 -8.27
CA SER A 14 -0.93 -18.15 -7.03
C SER A 14 -0.73 -17.01 -6.04
N TYR A 15 -0.75 -15.75 -6.51
CA TYR A 15 -0.55 -14.57 -5.66
C TYR A 15 -1.85 -13.97 -5.12
N GLY A 16 -3.00 -14.22 -5.77
CA GLY A 16 -4.30 -13.68 -5.34
C GLY A 16 -4.60 -13.97 -3.88
N SER A 17 -4.53 -15.25 -3.48
CA SER A 17 -4.73 -15.66 -2.08
C SER A 17 -3.75 -15.03 -1.08
N ARG A 18 -2.53 -14.67 -1.53
CA ARG A 18 -1.55 -13.98 -0.69
C ARG A 18 -1.88 -12.50 -0.54
N LEU A 19 -2.33 -11.85 -1.61
CA LEU A 19 -2.74 -10.44 -1.57
C LEU A 19 -4.01 -10.25 -0.73
N GLU A 20 -4.98 -11.16 -0.84
CA GLU A 20 -6.16 -11.20 0.04
C GLU A 20 -5.73 -11.33 1.50
N LYS A 21 -4.84 -12.27 1.80
CA LYS A 21 -4.30 -12.45 3.15
C LYS A 21 -3.56 -11.21 3.65
N ILE A 22 -2.82 -10.50 2.78
CA ILE A 22 -2.15 -9.24 3.13
C ILE A 22 -3.19 -8.17 3.46
N ASP A 23 -4.28 -8.06 2.71
CA ASP A 23 -5.34 -7.11 3.00
C ASP A 23 -5.95 -7.36 4.38
N GLU A 24 -6.31 -8.61 4.67
CA GLU A 24 -6.86 -9.00 5.97
C GLU A 24 -5.86 -8.77 7.13
N GLU A 25 -4.61 -9.24 6.96
CA GLU A 25 -3.56 -9.07 7.97
C GLU A 25 -3.23 -7.60 8.20
N SER A 26 -3.28 -6.77 7.16
CA SER A 26 -2.98 -5.35 7.26
C SER A 26 -3.98 -4.65 8.17
N ARG A 27 -5.28 -4.82 7.93
CA ARG A 27 -6.31 -4.18 8.75
C ARG A 27 -6.37 -4.76 10.16
N ALA A 28 -6.16 -6.07 10.31
CA ALA A 28 -6.09 -6.70 11.63
C ALA A 28 -4.93 -6.15 12.47
N LEU A 29 -3.74 -6.00 11.89
CA LEU A 29 -2.58 -5.44 12.58
C LEU A 29 -2.80 -3.98 12.98
N LEU A 30 -3.38 -3.17 12.09
CA LEU A 30 -3.67 -1.77 12.40
C LEU A 30 -4.66 -1.67 13.56
N ALA A 31 -5.70 -2.50 13.57
CA ALA A 31 -6.66 -2.57 14.67
C ALA A 31 -5.99 -3.01 15.99
N GLU A 32 -5.10 -4.01 15.96
CA GLU A 32 -4.31 -4.41 17.13
C GLU A 32 -3.51 -3.22 17.68
N TYR A 33 -2.85 -2.46 16.80
CA TYR A 33 -2.01 -1.33 17.17
C TYR A 33 -2.77 -0.12 17.72
N GLN A 34 -4.09 -0.04 17.52
CA GLN A 34 -4.96 0.92 18.19
C GLN A 34 -5.21 0.57 19.67
N THR A 35 -5.08 -0.71 20.03
CA THR A 35 -5.35 -1.19 21.39
C THR A 35 -4.13 -1.16 22.31
N LEU A 36 -2.93 -0.97 21.75
CA LEU A 36 -1.67 -0.88 22.49
C LEU A 36 -1.64 0.33 23.44
N GLN A 37 -0.77 0.28 24.45
CA GLN A 37 -0.58 1.33 25.45
C GLN A 37 0.91 1.71 25.55
N PRO A 38 1.36 2.84 24.96
CA PRO A 38 0.58 3.78 24.14
C PRO A 38 0.19 3.22 22.76
N PRO A 39 -0.87 3.72 22.12
CA PRO A 39 -1.31 3.26 20.81
C PRO A 39 -0.38 3.74 19.70
N LEU A 40 -0.02 2.84 18.78
CA LEU A 40 0.81 3.17 17.62
C LEU A 40 -0.02 3.76 16.49
N VAL A 41 -1.22 3.22 16.27
CA VAL A 41 -2.22 3.77 15.34
C VAL A 41 -3.23 4.60 16.12
N SER A 42 -3.71 5.72 15.55
CA SER A 42 -4.65 6.60 16.25
C SER A 42 -5.93 5.85 16.64
N PRO A 43 -6.36 5.86 17.92
CA PRO A 43 -7.56 5.13 18.35
C PRO A 43 -8.85 5.57 17.65
N ASP A 44 -8.92 6.84 17.26
CA ASP A 44 -10.11 7.43 16.62
C ASP A 44 -10.12 7.24 15.09
N MET A 45 -9.11 6.60 14.52
CA MET A 45 -9.03 6.31 13.08
C MET A 45 -9.86 5.07 12.76
N ASP A 46 -10.81 5.15 11.83
CA ASP A 46 -11.49 3.96 11.34
C ASP A 46 -10.59 3.20 10.36
N VAL A 47 -9.82 2.23 10.87
CA VAL A 47 -8.88 1.43 10.06
C VAL A 47 -9.58 0.50 9.07
N THR A 48 -10.90 0.33 9.17
CA THR A 48 -11.69 -0.45 8.20
C THR A 48 -12.07 0.37 6.97
N ASN A 49 -12.04 1.70 7.07
CA ASN A 49 -12.32 2.62 5.98
C ASN A 49 -11.65 3.98 6.21
N LEU A 50 -10.51 4.19 5.55
CA LEU A 50 -9.70 5.40 5.64
C LEU A 50 -10.08 6.45 4.57
N ARG A 51 -11.16 6.24 3.81
CA ARG A 51 -11.54 7.15 2.72
C ARG A 51 -11.78 8.56 3.22
N GLY A 52 -11.16 9.54 2.55
CA GLY A 52 -11.32 10.96 2.90
C GLY A 52 -10.61 11.40 4.16
N THR A 53 -9.89 10.49 4.84
CA THR A 53 -9.02 10.85 5.97
C THR A 53 -7.75 11.55 5.48
N ALA A 54 -7.18 12.42 6.32
CA ALA A 54 -5.88 13.02 6.06
C ALA A 54 -4.77 11.95 6.09
N PHE A 55 -3.61 12.28 5.51
CA PHE A 55 -2.44 11.41 5.60
C PHE A 55 -2.11 11.09 7.06
N PRO A 56 -1.84 9.82 7.43
CA PRO A 56 -1.78 9.37 8.82
C PRO A 56 -0.42 9.69 9.50
N ARG A 57 0.00 10.96 9.40
CA ARG A 57 1.34 11.43 9.81
C ARG A 57 1.72 11.00 11.23
N SER A 58 0.88 11.29 12.22
CA SER A 58 1.20 10.99 13.62
C SER A 58 1.35 9.48 13.88
N SER A 59 0.59 8.64 13.17
CA SER A 59 0.71 7.18 13.30
C SER A 59 1.98 6.66 12.65
N VAL A 60 2.39 7.21 11.51
CA VAL A 60 3.70 6.91 10.90
C VAL A 60 4.84 7.27 11.86
N GLU A 61 4.80 8.47 12.47
CA GLU A 61 5.81 8.91 13.45
C GLU A 61 5.85 7.96 14.66
N ARG A 62 4.69 7.64 15.25
CA ARG A 62 4.64 6.73 16.40
C ARG A 62 5.18 5.33 16.07
N ILE A 63 4.85 4.77 14.92
CA ILE A 63 5.37 3.46 14.50
C ILE A 63 6.88 3.55 14.27
N ARG A 64 7.36 4.56 13.52
CA ARG A 64 8.78 4.78 13.24
C ARG A 64 9.61 4.91 14.52
N ASP A 65 9.09 5.66 15.50
CA ASP A 65 9.81 5.98 16.74
C ASP A 65 9.55 4.94 17.85
N SER A 66 8.81 3.87 17.55
CA SER A 66 8.49 2.80 18.50
C SER A 66 9.67 1.86 18.79
N SER A 67 9.51 1.08 19.85
CA SER A 67 10.45 0.02 20.24
C SER A 67 10.32 -1.28 19.42
N LEU A 68 9.46 -1.32 18.40
CA LEU A 68 9.36 -2.45 17.48
C LEU A 68 10.71 -2.71 16.80
N SER A 69 10.92 -3.94 16.31
CA SER A 69 12.06 -4.22 15.43
C SER A 69 11.94 -3.42 14.13
N GLU A 70 13.06 -3.25 13.42
CA GLU A 70 13.07 -2.53 12.14
C GLU A 70 12.11 -3.15 11.13
N GLU A 71 12.09 -4.48 11.04
CA GLU A 71 11.19 -5.24 10.17
C GLU A 71 9.71 -5.00 10.54
N GLU A 72 9.37 -5.03 11.83
CA GLU A 72 8.01 -4.76 12.30
C GLU A 72 7.60 -3.31 12.03
N ARG A 73 8.50 -2.34 12.23
CA ARG A 73 8.23 -0.93 11.90
C ARG A 73 7.96 -0.77 10.41
N GLN A 74 8.82 -1.33 9.55
CA GLN A 74 8.64 -1.24 8.10
C GLN A 74 7.35 -1.91 7.65
N LYS A 75 7.03 -3.09 8.19
CA LYS A 75 5.76 -3.79 7.91
C LYS A 75 4.55 -2.94 8.30
N ALA A 76 4.55 -2.39 9.51
CA ALA A 76 3.45 -1.59 10.02
C ALA A 76 3.26 -0.28 9.24
N VAL A 77 4.34 0.42 8.89
CA VAL A 77 4.26 1.61 8.02
C VAL A 77 3.77 1.22 6.63
N THR A 78 4.23 0.10 6.07
CA THR A 78 3.76 -0.41 4.76
C THR A 78 2.25 -0.61 4.77
N TYR A 79 1.72 -1.30 5.78
CA TYR A 79 0.29 -1.58 5.91
C TYR A 79 -0.51 -0.31 6.13
N LEU A 80 -0.07 0.58 7.02
CA LEU A 80 -0.77 1.85 7.27
C LEU A 80 -0.87 2.70 6.01
N LEU A 81 0.24 2.88 5.29
CA LEU A 81 0.27 3.71 4.08
C LEU A 81 -0.49 3.08 2.93
N GLY A 82 -0.39 1.76 2.76
CA GLY A 82 -1.07 1.09 1.66
C GLY A 82 -2.57 0.97 1.87
N CYS A 83 -3.05 0.65 3.07
CA CYS A 83 -4.49 0.72 3.39
C CYS A 83 -5.03 2.14 3.17
N TRP A 84 -4.30 3.16 3.66
CA TRP A 84 -4.70 4.55 3.46
C TRP A 84 -4.79 4.91 1.97
N TYR A 85 -3.78 4.55 1.19
CA TYR A 85 -3.71 4.88 -0.23
C TYR A 85 -4.77 4.12 -1.04
N ILE A 86 -4.95 2.82 -0.79
CA ILE A 86 -6.05 2.00 -1.36
C ILE A 86 -7.38 2.70 -1.16
N ASP A 87 -7.71 3.11 0.06
CA ASP A 87 -8.99 3.76 0.37
C ASP A 87 -9.13 5.15 -0.27
N GLN A 88 -8.02 5.80 -0.66
CA GLN A 88 -8.05 7.09 -1.35
C GLN A 88 -8.29 6.98 -2.85
N VAL A 89 -7.80 5.92 -3.50
CA VAL A 89 -7.74 5.80 -4.97
C VAL A 89 -8.45 4.57 -5.53
N ASP A 90 -9.20 3.85 -4.68
CA ASP A 90 -9.87 2.60 -5.07
C ASP A 90 -8.86 1.56 -5.62
N GLY A 91 -7.66 1.55 -5.02
CA GLY A 91 -6.57 0.67 -5.43
C GLY A 91 -6.70 -0.75 -4.88
N VAL A 92 -5.79 -1.63 -5.29
CA VAL A 92 -5.63 -2.97 -4.72
C VAL A 92 -4.18 -3.24 -4.40
N TRP A 93 -3.92 -4.02 -3.35
CA TRP A 93 -2.59 -4.56 -3.11
C TRP A 93 -2.12 -5.34 -4.33
N ASP A 94 -0.85 -5.15 -4.66
CA ASP A 94 -0.22 -5.90 -5.73
C ASP A 94 1.29 -6.02 -5.51
N PHE A 95 1.86 -6.99 -6.19
CA PHE A 95 3.28 -7.26 -6.20
C PHE A 95 3.91 -6.49 -7.38
N VAL A 96 4.83 -5.57 -7.10
CA VAL A 96 5.54 -4.76 -8.09
C VAL A 96 6.32 -5.65 -9.08
N PRO A 97 6.00 -5.65 -10.38
CA PRO A 97 6.66 -6.52 -11.33
C PRO A 97 8.15 -6.15 -11.45
N MET A 98 9.02 -6.98 -10.87
CA MET A 98 10.45 -6.99 -11.14
C MET A 98 10.85 -8.37 -11.67
N LEU A 99 11.69 -8.38 -12.69
CA LEU A 99 12.38 -9.59 -13.16
C LEU A 99 13.36 -10.02 -12.07
N VAL A 100 13.06 -11.03 -11.25
CA VAL A 100 13.98 -11.46 -10.18
C VAL A 100 14.14 -12.97 -10.08
N ASP A 101 15.39 -13.42 -10.13
CA ASP A 101 15.87 -14.79 -9.89
C ASP A 101 15.78 -15.26 -8.41
N ARG A 102 15.27 -14.42 -7.48
CA ARG A 102 15.22 -14.68 -6.02
C ARG A 102 13.95 -14.13 -5.34
N PRO A 103 12.87 -14.94 -5.25
CA PRO A 103 11.54 -14.51 -4.76
C PRO A 103 11.44 -14.19 -3.26
N ALA A 104 12.38 -14.67 -2.42
CA ALA A 104 12.29 -14.51 -0.96
C ALA A 104 12.67 -13.10 -0.48
N LEU A 105 13.65 -12.45 -1.12
CA LEU A 105 14.01 -11.04 -0.86
C LEU A 105 12.92 -10.08 -1.36
N TYR A 106 12.15 -10.51 -2.35
CA TYR A 106 11.09 -9.72 -2.98
C TYR A 106 9.84 -9.57 -2.07
N LEU A 107 9.54 -10.58 -1.24
CA LEU A 107 8.45 -10.52 -0.28
C LEU A 107 8.62 -9.40 0.77
N SER A 108 9.83 -8.86 0.94
CA SER A 108 10.14 -7.75 1.85
C SER A 108 10.10 -6.35 1.19
N PHE A 109 10.20 -6.24 -0.15
CA PHE A 109 10.36 -4.95 -0.84
C PHE A 109 9.37 -4.70 -2.00
N GLY A 110 8.66 -5.72 -2.46
CA GLY A 110 7.84 -5.64 -3.67
C GLY A 110 6.35 -5.35 -3.46
N LEU A 111 5.92 -4.95 -2.26
CA LEU A 111 4.49 -4.69 -2.02
C LEU A 111 4.13 -3.25 -2.41
N GLY A 112 3.16 -3.13 -3.31
CA GLY A 112 2.65 -1.86 -3.80
C GLY A 112 1.13 -1.85 -3.88
N VAL A 113 0.60 -0.73 -4.37
CA VAL A 113 -0.81 -0.55 -4.67
C VAL A 113 -0.95 -0.26 -6.15
N ARG A 114 -1.69 -1.12 -6.83
CA ARG A 114 -2.10 -0.94 -8.22
C ARG A 114 -3.41 -0.17 -8.26
N THR A 115 -3.46 0.89 -9.06
CA THR A 115 -4.68 1.69 -9.26
C THR A 115 -5.47 1.17 -10.47
N GLU A 116 -6.75 1.54 -10.56
CA GLU A 116 -7.59 1.21 -11.72
C GLU A 116 -7.04 1.76 -13.06
N ASN A 117 -6.22 2.81 -12.99
CA ASN A 117 -5.56 3.41 -14.14
C ASN A 117 -4.33 2.61 -14.60
N GLY A 118 -3.96 1.55 -13.88
CA GLY A 118 -2.79 0.71 -14.17
C GLY A 118 -1.47 1.27 -13.62
N SER A 119 -1.51 2.39 -12.89
CA SER A 119 -0.37 2.90 -12.13
C SER A 119 -0.05 1.96 -10.97
N MET A 120 1.23 1.90 -10.56
CA MET A 120 1.69 1.16 -9.38
C MET A 120 2.47 2.09 -8.48
N LEU A 121 2.12 2.13 -7.19
CA LEU A 121 2.92 2.82 -6.17
C LEU A 121 3.58 1.80 -5.23
N ILE A 122 4.90 1.87 -5.09
CA ILE A 122 5.69 0.94 -4.26
C ILE A 122 5.67 1.38 -2.79
N ILE A 123 4.69 0.88 -2.03
CA ILE A 123 4.47 1.28 -0.65
C ILE A 123 5.61 0.79 0.26
N ALA A 124 6.08 -0.44 0.07
CA ALA A 124 7.14 -1.02 0.90
C ALA A 124 8.46 -0.23 0.82
N GLU A 125 8.76 0.37 -0.32
CA GLU A 125 9.93 1.24 -0.50
C GLU A 125 9.76 2.55 0.25
N SER A 126 8.60 3.21 0.13
CA SER A 126 8.27 4.40 0.92
C SER A 126 8.38 4.13 2.43
N ALA A 127 7.88 2.97 2.88
CA ALA A 127 7.93 2.58 4.28
C ALA A 127 9.37 2.38 4.77
N ARG A 128 10.22 1.74 3.98
CA ARG A 128 11.65 1.61 4.28
C ARG A 128 12.29 2.98 4.44
N GLU A 129 12.12 3.87 3.45
CA GLU A 129 12.72 5.21 3.48
C GLU A 129 12.30 5.97 4.74
N LEU A 130 11.01 5.91 5.11
CA LEU A 130 10.51 6.57 6.31
C LEU A 130 11.08 5.98 7.61
N VAL A 131 11.26 4.66 7.68
CA VAL A 131 11.90 3.99 8.83
C VAL A 131 13.39 4.34 8.91
N GLU A 132 14.06 4.50 7.78
CA GLU A 132 15.47 4.91 7.68
C GLU A 132 15.71 6.42 7.90
N GLY A 133 14.66 7.19 8.21
CA GLY A 133 14.76 8.62 8.53
C GLY A 133 14.50 9.56 7.35
N GLY A 134 13.83 9.07 6.31
CA GLY A 134 13.34 9.86 5.18
C GLY A 134 12.40 10.99 5.59
N ASP A 135 12.30 12.00 4.73
CA ASP A 135 11.49 13.20 4.99
C ASP A 135 9.99 12.88 4.90
N LEU A 136 9.35 12.81 6.07
CA LEU A 136 7.92 12.57 6.19
C LEU A 136 7.05 13.66 5.56
N ALA A 137 7.50 14.92 5.54
CA ALA A 137 6.76 15.99 4.85
C ALA A 137 6.82 15.81 3.34
N PHE A 138 7.96 15.37 2.81
CA PHE A 138 8.08 15.01 1.40
C PHE A 138 7.18 13.82 1.06
N SER A 139 7.21 12.73 1.84
CA SER A 139 6.35 11.57 1.61
C SER A 139 4.87 11.95 1.66
N GLU A 140 4.43 12.71 2.66
CA GLU A 140 3.04 13.19 2.74
C GLU A 140 2.63 14.00 1.49
N ALA A 141 3.46 14.93 1.04
CA ALA A 141 3.20 15.72 -0.16
C ALA A 141 3.16 14.85 -1.43
N PHE A 142 4.04 13.85 -1.51
CA PHE A 142 4.09 12.89 -2.61
C PHE A 142 2.81 12.04 -2.65
N TYR A 143 2.38 11.45 -1.53
CA TYR A 143 1.13 10.67 -1.45
C TYR A 143 -0.10 11.54 -1.78
N ALA A 144 -0.19 12.75 -1.22
CA ALA A 144 -1.27 13.68 -1.51
C ALA A 144 -1.33 14.07 -3.00
N SER A 145 -0.17 14.19 -3.65
CA SER A 145 -0.09 14.49 -5.09
C SER A 145 -0.52 13.31 -5.94
N ASN A 146 -0.09 12.09 -5.60
CA ASN A 146 -0.53 10.87 -6.28
C ASN A 146 -2.04 10.68 -6.19
N VAL A 147 -2.64 10.84 -5.00
CA VAL A 147 -4.11 10.77 -4.82
C VAL A 147 -4.84 11.76 -5.73
N LYS A 148 -4.35 13.01 -5.83
CA LYS A 148 -4.95 14.03 -6.71
C LYS A 148 -4.88 13.62 -8.18
N VAL A 149 -3.75 13.07 -8.63
CA VAL A 149 -3.58 12.62 -10.02
C VAL A 149 -4.49 11.45 -10.32
N GLU A 150 -4.49 10.42 -9.48
CA GLU A 150 -5.29 9.20 -9.70
C GLU A 150 -6.79 9.47 -9.71
N ARG A 151 -7.28 10.33 -8.80
CA ARG A 151 -8.69 10.76 -8.80
C ARG A 151 -9.07 11.52 -10.06
N ARG A 152 -8.21 12.44 -10.51
CA ARG A 152 -8.43 13.18 -11.74
C ARG A 152 -8.50 12.24 -12.96
N LEU A 153 -7.61 11.25 -13.04
CA LEU A 153 -7.61 10.27 -14.12
C LEU A 153 -8.88 9.42 -14.10
N ALA A 154 -9.34 8.99 -12.92
CA ALA A 154 -10.61 8.27 -12.77
C ALA A 154 -11.81 9.10 -13.26
N GLU A 155 -11.88 10.39 -12.90
CA GLU A 155 -12.91 11.32 -13.37
C GLU A 155 -12.86 11.58 -14.89
N GLU A 156 -11.66 11.68 -15.48
CA GLU A 156 -11.48 11.82 -16.93
C GLU A 156 -11.95 10.56 -17.68
N ARG A 157 -11.67 9.38 -17.12
CA ARG A 157 -12.12 8.10 -17.68
C ARG A 157 -13.64 7.94 -17.61
N SER A 158 -14.24 8.20 -16.45
CA SER A 158 -15.70 8.13 -16.27
C SER A 158 -16.44 9.03 -17.26
N ARG A 159 -16.01 10.30 -17.41
CA ARG A 159 -16.57 11.22 -18.41
C ARG A 159 -16.41 10.73 -19.86
N SER A 160 -15.29 10.07 -20.16
CA SER A 160 -15.02 9.53 -21.51
C SER A 160 -15.89 8.30 -21.81
N GLU A 161 -16.20 7.49 -20.81
CA GLU A 161 -17.08 6.33 -20.92
C GLU A 161 -18.55 6.77 -21.07
N GLU A 162 -19.00 7.76 -20.29
CA GLU A 162 -20.33 8.37 -20.43
C GLU A 162 -20.55 9.00 -21.82
N ALA A 163 -19.54 9.67 -22.38
CA ALA A 163 -19.63 10.27 -23.72
C ALA A 163 -19.67 9.23 -24.86
N ARG A 164 -19.34 7.97 -24.58
CA ARG A 164 -19.36 6.86 -25.55
C ARG A 164 -20.60 5.97 -25.43
N ALA A 165 -21.36 6.10 -24.34
CA ALA A 165 -22.61 5.37 -24.09
C ALA A 165 -23.81 6.08 -24.74
#